data_AF-A0A1V6EBM4-F1
#
_entry.id   AF-A0A1V6EBM4-F1
#
_cell.length_a   1.000
_cell.length_b   1.000
_cell.length_c   1.000
_cell.angle_alpha   90.00
_cell.angle_beta   90.00
_cell.angle_gamma   90.00
#
_symmetry.space_group_name_H-M   'P 1'
#
loop_
_entity.id
_entity.type
_entity.pdbx_description
1 polymer ?
#
loop_
_entity_poly.entity_id
_entity_poly.type
_entity_poly.pdbx_seq_one_letter_code
_entity_poly.pdbx_strand_id
1 'polypeptide(L)'
;MASLQGGLSQSNFYSAQLHDMVAYHPFEGITIHAEEGPRVLASMGNKPAVILRNHGLLSWGQTLEQAFAILWTLQRACEIQMATLSMGAAIPVPEAIAAKCTRDALQFNPAHGAGRDVFDALVRQVDRIDDSYKN
;
A
#
# COMPACT_ATOMS: atom_id res chain seq x y z
N MET A 1 -8.79 -7.67 -4.02
CA MET A 1 -8.90 -6.40 -3.27
C MET A 1 -9.40 -5.25 -4.13
N ALA A 2 -8.64 -4.82 -5.14
CA ALA A 2 -9.08 -3.81 -6.11
C ALA A 2 -10.44 -4.11 -6.77
N SER A 3 -10.77 -5.40 -6.94
CA SER A 3 -12.02 -5.86 -7.53
C SER A 3 -13.11 -6.26 -6.52
N LEU A 4 -12.91 -6.05 -5.21
CA LEU A 4 -13.96 -6.31 -4.20
C LEU A 4 -14.75 -5.03 -3.92
N GLN A 5 -16.07 -5.12 -3.81
CA GLN A 5 -16.94 -3.98 -3.48
C GLN A 5 -16.44 -3.21 -2.26
N GLY A 6 -16.14 -3.92 -1.17
CA GLY A 6 -15.68 -3.33 0.09
C GLY A 6 -14.26 -2.76 0.08
N GLY A 7 -13.47 -2.97 -0.98
CA GLY A 7 -12.06 -2.57 -0.99
C GLY A 7 -11.28 -3.20 0.17
N LEU A 8 -10.21 -2.52 0.62
CA LEU A 8 -9.39 -2.88 1.78
C LEU A 8 -10.17 -2.75 3.09
N SER A 9 -10.32 -3.88 3.78
CA SER A 9 -10.91 -3.95 5.11
C SER A 9 -9.87 -3.65 6.19
N GLN A 10 -10.28 -2.98 7.24
CA GLN A 10 -9.49 -2.77 8.45
C GLN A 10 -9.59 -4.00 9.35
N SER A 11 -8.85 -5.06 9.02
CA SER A 11 -9.02 -6.37 9.67
C SER A 11 -7.72 -7.13 9.94
N ASN A 12 -6.56 -6.55 9.61
CA ASN A 12 -5.27 -7.16 9.88
C ASN A 12 -4.20 -6.12 10.26
N PHE A 13 -3.05 -6.63 10.72
CA PHE A 13 -1.93 -5.82 11.19
C PHE A 13 -1.43 -4.81 10.14
N TYR A 14 -1.42 -5.19 8.85
CA TYR A 14 -0.91 -4.33 7.78
C TYR A 14 -1.95 -3.29 7.35
N SER A 15 -3.23 -3.67 7.28
CA SER A 15 -4.31 -2.69 7.01
C SER A 15 -4.40 -1.63 8.11
N ALA A 16 -4.17 -2.03 9.37
CA ALA A 16 -4.20 -1.13 10.53
C ALA A 16 -3.10 -0.06 10.49
N GLN A 17 -1.96 -0.33 9.85
CA GLN A 17 -0.89 0.65 9.66
C GLN A 17 -1.21 1.67 8.55
N LEU A 18 -2.22 1.41 7.74
CA LEU A 18 -2.64 2.23 6.59
C LEU A 18 -3.98 2.92 6.84
N HIS A 19 -4.44 3.00 8.09
CA HIS A 19 -5.69 3.69 8.42
C HIS A 19 -5.63 5.14 7.95
N ASP A 20 -6.67 5.58 7.23
CA ASP A 20 -6.78 6.85 6.51
C ASP A 20 -5.72 7.16 5.43
N MET A 21 -4.84 6.22 5.11
CA MET A 21 -3.79 6.41 4.10
C MET A 21 -4.17 5.90 2.70
N VAL A 22 -5.31 5.22 2.55
CA VAL A 22 -5.72 4.57 1.28
C VAL A 22 -6.79 5.39 0.56
N ALA A 23 -6.51 5.75 -0.68
CA ALA A 23 -7.45 6.32 -1.64
C ALA A 23 -7.96 5.26 -2.63
N TYR A 24 -9.05 5.58 -3.32
CA TYR A 24 -9.61 4.74 -4.37
C TYR A 24 -9.83 5.56 -5.63
N HIS A 25 -9.47 4.98 -6.78
CA HIS A 25 -9.78 5.52 -8.09
C HIS A 25 -10.64 4.52 -8.86
N PRO A 26 -11.76 4.95 -9.48
CA PRO A 26 -12.56 4.08 -10.35
C PRO A 26 -11.76 3.54 -11.54
N PHE A 27 -12.23 2.43 -12.11
CA PHE A 27 -11.66 1.92 -13.36
C PHE A 27 -12.21 2.73 -14.55
N GLU A 28 -11.34 3.32 -15.37
CA GLU A 28 -11.74 4.11 -16.55
C GLU A 28 -11.41 3.41 -17.89
N GLY A 29 -10.91 2.16 -17.85
CA GLY A 29 -10.48 1.41 -19.02
C GLY A 29 -8.97 1.20 -19.06
N ILE A 30 -8.42 0.86 -20.22
CA ILE A 30 -6.96 0.76 -20.40
C ILE A 30 -6.41 2.19 -20.44
N THR A 31 -5.50 2.54 -19.54
CA THR A 31 -4.87 3.86 -19.42
C THR A 31 -3.97 4.18 -20.61
N ILE A 32 -4.57 4.58 -21.74
CA ILE A 32 -3.87 5.02 -22.97
C ILE A 32 -3.98 6.53 -23.21
N HIS A 33 -4.71 7.22 -22.34
CA HIS A 33 -5.14 8.61 -22.50
C HIS A 33 -4.65 9.44 -21.30
N ALA A 34 -3.90 10.51 -21.56
CA ALA A 34 -3.30 11.37 -20.53
C ALA A 34 -4.35 12.09 -19.66
N GLU A 35 -5.59 12.15 -20.16
CA GLU A 35 -6.75 12.76 -19.55
C GLU A 35 -7.15 12.10 -18.22
N GLU A 36 -6.75 10.85 -17.97
CA GLU A 36 -7.00 10.13 -16.70
C GLU A 36 -6.16 10.69 -15.55
N GLY A 37 -4.94 11.16 -15.83
CA GLY A 37 -3.96 11.60 -14.83
C GLY A 37 -4.52 12.61 -13.81
N PRO A 38 -5.14 13.72 -14.24
CA PRO A 38 -5.76 14.69 -13.31
C PRO A 38 -6.83 14.10 -12.40
N ARG A 39 -7.60 13.09 -12.85
CA ARG A 39 -8.64 12.42 -12.03
C ARG A 39 -8.03 11.44 -11.03
N VAL A 40 -6.93 10.77 -11.39
CA VAL A 40 -6.15 9.94 -10.48
C VAL A 40 -5.55 10.81 -9.37
N LEU A 41 -4.97 11.96 -9.73
CA LEU A 41 -4.45 12.95 -8.77
C LEU A 41 -5.55 13.45 -7.81
N ALA A 42 -6.73 13.80 -8.36
CA ALA A 42 -7.87 14.22 -7.54
C ALA A 42 -8.36 13.11 -6.60
N SER A 43 -8.39 11.85 -7.08
CA SER A 43 -8.81 10.69 -6.30
C SER A 43 -7.84 10.38 -5.17
N MET A 44 -6.53 10.50 -5.40
CA MET A 44 -5.52 10.22 -4.38
C MET A 44 -5.41 11.33 -3.34
N GLY A 45 -5.58 12.60 -3.73
CA GLY A 45 -5.34 13.73 -2.84
C GLY A 45 -3.94 13.64 -2.20
N ASN A 46 -3.89 13.63 -0.86
CA ASN A 46 -2.65 13.50 -0.10
C ASN A 46 -2.37 12.06 0.39
N LYS A 47 -3.13 11.07 -0.09
CA LYS A 47 -3.01 9.68 0.37
C LYS A 47 -1.92 8.95 -0.43
N PRO A 48 -0.92 8.37 0.25
CA PRO A 48 0.23 7.77 -0.42
C PRO A 48 -0.02 6.35 -0.94
N ALA A 49 -1.15 5.74 -0.57
CA ALA A 49 -1.56 4.43 -1.03
C ALA A 49 -2.87 4.55 -1.83
N VAL A 50 -2.93 3.96 -3.02
CA VAL A 50 -4.09 4.06 -3.90
C VAL A 50 -4.48 2.68 -4.40
N ILE A 51 -5.75 2.34 -4.24
CA ILE A 51 -6.35 1.17 -4.87
C ILE A 51 -7.06 1.63 -6.14
N LEU A 52 -6.49 1.24 -7.28
CA LEU A 52 -7.09 1.43 -8.59
C LEU A 52 -8.11 0.30 -8.77
N ARG A 53 -9.41 0.63 -8.70
CA ARG A 53 -10.50 -0.35 -8.76
C ARG A 53 -10.34 -1.20 -10.02
N ASN A 54 -10.56 -2.51 -9.88
CA ASN A 54 -10.42 -3.51 -10.96
C ASN A 54 -9.03 -3.59 -11.63
N HIS A 55 -8.03 -2.85 -11.17
CA HIS A 55 -6.72 -2.76 -11.81
C HIS A 55 -5.61 -3.25 -10.87
N GLY A 56 -5.34 -2.53 -9.78
CA GLY A 56 -4.18 -2.85 -8.95
C GLY A 56 -3.90 -1.85 -7.84
N LEU A 57 -2.65 -1.83 -7.40
CA LEU A 57 -2.15 -0.99 -6.32
C LEU A 57 -1.16 0.02 -6.88
N LEU A 58 -1.24 1.24 -6.37
CA LEU A 58 -0.28 2.31 -6.63
C LEU A 58 0.14 2.90 -5.28
N SER A 59 1.40 3.29 -5.16
CA SER A 59 1.88 4.09 -4.04
C SER A 59 2.79 5.21 -4.51
N TRP A 60 3.01 6.19 -3.63
CA TRP A 60 4.02 7.21 -3.81
C TRP A 60 4.62 7.62 -2.46
N GLY A 61 5.77 8.27 -2.50
CA GLY A 61 6.50 8.77 -1.34
C GLY A 61 7.52 9.82 -1.76
N GLN A 62 8.13 10.50 -0.79
CA GLN A 62 9.21 11.46 -1.01
C GLN A 62 10.51 10.78 -1.41
N THR A 63 10.67 9.50 -1.06
CA THR A 63 11.81 8.67 -1.46
C THR A 63 11.33 7.34 -2.03
N LEU A 64 12.22 6.66 -2.77
CA LEU A 64 11.95 5.35 -3.35
C LEU A 64 11.57 4.32 -2.28
N GLU A 65 12.28 4.34 -1.16
CA GLU A 65 12.11 3.40 -0.04
C GLU A 65 10.78 3.60 0.66
N GLN A 66 10.36 4.87 0.82
CA GLN A 66 9.06 5.18 1.39
C GLN A 66 7.93 4.68 0.49
N ALA A 67 8.01 4.99 -0.82
CA ALA A 67 7.02 4.52 -1.79
C ALA A 67 6.96 2.98 -1.79
N PHE A 68 8.11 2.32 -1.76
CA PHE A 68 8.21 0.87 -1.68
C PHE A 68 7.62 0.31 -0.38
N ALA A 69 7.94 0.87 0.79
CA ALA A 69 7.44 0.40 2.08
C ALA A 69 5.90 0.49 2.16
N ILE A 70 5.34 1.56 1.62
CA ILE A 70 3.88 1.76 1.52
C ILE A 70 3.27 0.73 0.57
N LEU A 71 3.86 0.51 -0.60
CA LEU A 71 3.38 -0.49 -1.57
C LEU A 71 3.43 -1.89 -0.99
N TRP A 72 4.55 -2.26 -0.36
CA TRP A 72 4.77 -3.57 0.25
C TRP A 72 3.76 -3.82 1.37
N THR A 73 3.52 -2.82 2.23
CA THR A 73 2.52 -2.93 3.29
C THR A 73 1.12 -3.08 2.73
N LEU A 74 0.75 -2.29 1.71
CA LEU A 74 -0.56 -2.37 1.06
C LEU A 74 -0.78 -3.73 0.39
N GLN A 75 0.23 -4.23 -0.32
CA GLN A 75 0.21 -5.58 -0.91
C GLN A 75 0.02 -6.65 0.16
N ARG A 76 0.80 -6.58 1.25
CA ARG A 76 0.70 -7.56 2.34
C ARG A 76 -0.66 -7.51 3.04
N ALA A 77 -1.22 -6.32 3.25
CA ALA A 77 -2.57 -6.16 3.78
C ALA A 77 -3.63 -6.83 2.88
N CYS A 78 -3.46 -6.74 1.56
CA CYS A 78 -4.33 -7.40 0.60
C CYS A 78 -4.19 -8.93 0.63
N GLU A 79 -2.97 -9.46 0.69
CA GLU A 79 -2.69 -10.90 0.76
C GLU A 79 -3.29 -11.53 2.02
N ILE A 80 -3.07 -10.90 3.18
CA ILE A 80 -3.64 -11.37 4.44
C ILE A 80 -5.15 -11.28 4.42
N GLN A 81 -5.74 -10.21 3.88
CA GLN A 81 -7.20 -10.15 3.73
C GLN A 81 -7.72 -11.28 2.84
N MET A 82 -7.07 -11.58 1.72
CA MET A 82 -7.47 -12.70 0.85
C MET A 82 -7.42 -14.03 1.59
N ALA A 83 -6.33 -14.29 2.33
CA ALA A 83 -6.17 -15.50 3.11
C ALA A 83 -7.19 -15.61 4.26
N THR A 84 -7.49 -14.50 4.95
CA THR A 84 -8.52 -14.49 6.00
C THR A 84 -9.90 -14.77 5.42
N LEU A 85 -10.28 -14.10 4.32
CA LEU A 85 -11.60 -14.23 3.71
C LEU A 85 -11.85 -15.60 3.06
N SER A 86 -10.79 -16.34 2.70
CA SER A 86 -10.94 -17.74 2.25
C SER A 86 -11.25 -18.71 3.40
N MET A 87 -10.96 -18.32 4.64
CA MET A 87 -11.25 -19.12 5.85
C MET A 87 -12.52 -18.68 6.57
N GLY A 88 -12.99 -17.45 6.36
CA GLY A 88 -14.23 -16.95 6.95
C GLY A 88 -14.29 -15.44 7.12
N ALA A 89 -15.21 -14.97 7.96
CA ALA A 89 -15.37 -13.55 8.25
C ALA A 89 -14.19 -13.03 9.09
N ALA A 90 -13.62 -11.90 8.69
CA ALA A 90 -12.54 -11.27 9.41
C ALA A 90 -13.05 -10.53 10.66
N ILE A 91 -12.21 -10.47 11.71
CA ILE A 91 -12.47 -9.65 12.89
C ILE A 91 -11.98 -8.21 12.58
N PRO A 92 -12.84 -7.19 12.70
CA PRO A 92 -12.42 -5.82 12.43
C PRO A 92 -11.47 -5.30 13.51
N VAL A 93 -10.46 -4.54 13.09
CA VAL A 93 -9.60 -3.77 13.98
C VAL A 93 -10.38 -2.52 14.44
N PRO A 94 -10.53 -2.26 15.75
CA PRO A 94 -11.21 -1.07 16.22
C PRO A 94 -10.55 0.21 15.69
N GLU A 95 -11.34 1.20 15.31
CA GLU A 95 -10.88 2.44 14.69
C GLU A 95 -9.80 3.16 15.51
N ALA A 96 -10.00 3.30 16.83
CA ALA A 96 -9.02 3.92 17.71
C ALA A 96 -7.67 3.18 17.73
N ILE A 97 -7.68 1.85 17.56
CA ILE A 97 -6.48 1.02 17.48
C ILE A 97 -5.81 1.20 16.10
N ALA A 98 -6.59 1.20 15.02
CA ALA A 98 -6.07 1.45 13.67
C ALA A 98 -5.41 2.83 13.56
N ALA A 99 -6.06 3.88 14.07
CA ALA A 99 -5.50 5.23 14.12
C ALA A 99 -4.21 5.30 14.95
N LYS A 100 -4.11 4.54 16.06
CA LYS A 100 -2.88 4.42 16.83
C LYS A 100 -1.79 3.69 16.02
N CYS A 101 -2.11 2.56 15.40
CA CYS A 101 -1.18 1.80 14.58
C CYS A 101 -0.58 2.63 13.44
N THR A 102 -1.38 3.45 12.74
CA THR A 102 -0.86 4.36 11.72
C THR A 102 0.14 5.37 12.28
N ARG A 103 -0.11 5.93 13.48
CA ARG A 103 0.85 6.85 14.13
C ARG A 103 2.14 6.15 14.55
N ASP A 104 2.03 4.91 15.01
CA ASP A 104 3.16 4.10 15.47
C ASP A 104 3.93 3.45 14.29
N ALA A 105 3.41 3.51 13.06
CA ALA A 105 4.04 2.99 11.84
C ALA A 105 5.17 3.91 11.33
N LEU A 106 6.20 4.10 12.15
CA LEU A 106 7.33 5.00 11.89
C LEU A 106 8.10 4.67 10.60
N GLN A 107 7.97 3.44 10.08
CA GLN A 107 8.55 3.05 8.79
C GLN A 107 8.07 3.91 7.60
N PHE A 108 6.94 4.60 7.70
CA PHE A 108 6.50 5.53 6.66
C PHE A 108 6.94 6.98 6.90
N ASN A 109 7.55 7.28 8.05
CA ASN A 109 7.92 8.63 8.42
C ASN A 109 9.34 8.96 7.93
N PRO A 110 9.52 9.99 7.09
CA PRO A 110 10.85 10.44 6.66
C PRO A 110 11.81 10.76 7.81
N ALA A 111 11.31 11.25 8.94
CA ALA A 111 12.12 11.54 10.13
C ALA A 111 12.67 10.27 10.82
N HIS A 112 12.17 9.09 10.45
CA HIS A 112 12.57 7.79 10.98
C HIS A 112 13.09 6.85 9.88
N GLY A 113 13.66 7.42 8.81
CA GLY A 113 14.33 6.67 7.75
C GLY A 113 13.40 6.13 6.65
N ALA A 114 12.08 6.35 6.73
CA ALA A 114 11.14 6.05 5.65
C ALA A 114 11.23 4.63 5.06
N GLY A 115 11.53 3.63 5.89
CA GLY A 115 11.61 2.22 5.46
C GLY A 115 12.94 1.83 4.83
N ARG A 116 13.95 2.72 4.85
CA ARG A 116 15.28 2.49 4.28
C ARG A 116 15.93 1.20 4.78
N ASP A 117 15.87 0.90 6.08
CA ASP A 117 16.48 -0.30 6.66
C ASP A 117 15.90 -1.60 6.07
N VAL A 118 14.57 -1.63 5.89
CA VAL A 118 13.87 -2.78 5.30
C VAL A 118 14.18 -2.87 3.80
N PHE A 119 14.16 -1.74 3.11
CA PHE A 119 14.51 -1.68 1.68
C PHE A 119 15.94 -2.19 1.44
N ASP A 120 16.92 -1.68 2.18
CA ASP A 120 18.32 -2.12 2.10
C ASP A 120 18.46 -3.61 2.43
N ALA A 121 17.69 -4.13 3.38
CA ALA A 121 17.68 -5.56 3.68
C ALA A 121 17.16 -6.40 2.52
N LEU A 122 16.14 -5.95 1.81
CA LEU A 122 15.59 -6.63 0.63
C LEU A 122 16.52 -6.51 -0.58
N VAL A 123 17.17 -5.37 -0.79
CA VAL A 123 18.22 -5.21 -1.80
C VAL A 123 19.35 -6.20 -1.55
N ARG A 124 19.82 -6.36 -0.30
CA ARG A 124 20.83 -7.39 0.05
C ARG A 124 20.36 -8.83 -0.20
N GLN A 125 19.05 -9.09 -0.30
CA GLN A 125 18.54 -10.40 -0.68
C GLN A 125 18.53 -10.56 -2.19
N VAL A 126 18.08 -9.54 -2.93
CA VAL A 126 18.13 -9.53 -4.40
C VAL A 126 19.58 -9.68 -4.88
N ASP A 127 20.52 -8.92 -4.31
CA ASP A 127 21.95 -9.00 -4.61
C ASP A 127 22.56 -10.39 -4.42
N ARG A 128 22.01 -11.20 -3.51
CA ARG A 128 22.45 -12.59 -3.30
C ARG A 128 21.91 -13.56 -4.34
N ILE A 129 20.82 -13.19 -5.01
CA ILE A 129 20.19 -13.97 -6.08
C ILE A 129 20.81 -13.58 -7.42
N ASP A 130 20.81 -12.28 -7.73
CA ASP A 130 21.30 -11.70 -8.96
C ASP A 130 21.51 -10.19 -8.80
N ASP A 131 22.75 -9.72 -8.97
CA ASP A 131 23.10 -8.30 -8.89
C ASP A 131 23.26 -7.64 -10.27
N SER A 132 22.88 -8.33 -11.36
CA SER A 132 23.04 -7.82 -12.73
C SER A 132 22.29 -6.52 -13.00
N TYR A 133 21.21 -6.24 -12.25
CA TYR A 133 20.40 -5.01 -12.41
C TYR A 133 21.18 -3.72 -12.10
N LYS A 134 22.36 -3.83 -11.49
CA LYS A 134 23.24 -2.70 -11.18
C LYS A 134 24.06 -2.21 -12.38
N ASN A 135 24.12 -2.98 -13.47
CA ASN A 135 24.90 -2.70 -14.68
C ASN A 135 24.03 -2.70 -15.93
#